data_AF-A0A1Y2GHY5-F1
#
_entry.id   AF-A0A1Y2GHY5-F1
#
_cell.length_a   1.000
_cell.length_b   1.000
_cell.length_c   1.000
_cell.angle_alpha   90.00
_cell.angle_beta   90.00
_cell.angle_gamma   90.00
#
_symmetry.space_group_name_H-M   'P 1'
#
loop_
_entity.id
_entity.type
_entity.pdbx_description
1 polymer ?
#
loop_
_entity_poly.entity_id
_entity_poly.type
_entity_poly.pdbx_seq_one_letter_code
_entity_poly.pdbx_strand_id
1 'polypeptide(L)'
;MNTTLTTQPEHVLKLQTTDRDNDVPSDSEADDDYGYDEDQEEEDSNGIIDHTTFDQLLEMDDEEDREFSKSLVFNYFEQAEQTFEELEEAMSRLGFADLSRLGHFLKGSSAALGLIKIKSSCERLQHYGNRKEADGVTSITNKEAELLIRALLIQMRKEYEEAKEYLKDFYKDGDE
;
A
#
# COMPACT_ATOMS: atom_id res chain seq x y z
N MET A 1 57.77 -20.71 -19.82
CA MET A 1 57.07 -21.68 -20.72
C MET A 1 55.75 -21.03 -21.11
N ASN A 2 55.49 -20.85 -22.40
CA ASN A 2 54.23 -20.27 -22.88
C ASN A 2 53.14 -21.35 -22.90
N THR A 3 51.94 -21.00 -22.44
CA THR A 3 50.70 -21.55 -23.01
C THR A 3 49.64 -20.46 -23.04
N THR A 4 49.29 -20.00 -24.25
CA THR A 4 48.11 -19.18 -24.52
C THR A 4 47.11 -20.05 -25.27
N LEU A 5 45.90 -20.21 -24.74
CA LEU A 5 44.73 -20.81 -25.40
C LEU A 5 43.54 -19.95 -24.98
N THR A 6 43.01 -19.03 -25.78
CA THR A 6 42.35 -19.11 -27.11
C THR A 6 40.87 -19.51 -27.03
N THR A 7 40.10 -18.99 -27.98
CA THR A 7 38.65 -18.70 -27.91
C THR A 7 37.73 -19.71 -28.64
N GLN A 8 36.54 -19.94 -28.06
CA GLN A 8 35.22 -20.13 -28.74
C GLN A 8 35.05 -21.34 -29.72
N PRO A 9 33.82 -21.63 -30.26
CA PRO A 9 32.47 -21.55 -29.69
C PRO A 9 31.72 -22.93 -29.86
N GLU A 10 30.68 -23.01 -30.73
CA GLU A 10 29.69 -24.09 -30.98
C GLU A 10 28.49 -24.07 -29.98
N HIS A 11 27.21 -24.07 -30.40
CA HIS A 11 26.62 -24.68 -31.60
C HIS A 11 25.57 -23.77 -32.29
N VAL A 12 25.43 -23.91 -33.61
CA VAL A 12 24.44 -23.22 -34.44
C VAL A 12 23.34 -24.20 -34.84
N LEU A 13 22.08 -23.75 -35.02
CA LEU A 13 21.24 -24.27 -36.10
C LEU A 13 20.28 -23.19 -36.63
N LYS A 14 20.18 -23.10 -37.95
CA LYS A 14 19.26 -22.21 -38.71
C LYS A 14 17.99 -22.98 -39.08
N LEU A 15 16.93 -22.27 -39.47
CA LEU A 15 15.87 -22.58 -40.47
C LEU A 15 14.65 -21.66 -40.16
N GLN A 16 13.84 -21.14 -41.09
CA GLN A 16 14.04 -20.73 -42.49
C GLN A 16 12.85 -19.80 -42.87
N THR A 17 13.03 -18.87 -43.81
CA THR A 17 11.99 -17.92 -44.27
C THR A 17 11.09 -18.50 -45.37
N THR A 18 9.78 -18.22 -45.34
CA THR A 18 8.93 -18.21 -46.54
C THR A 18 7.76 -17.21 -46.41
N ASP A 19 7.81 -16.11 -47.16
CA ASP A 19 6.66 -15.24 -47.43
C ASP A 19 5.71 -15.90 -48.46
N ARG A 20 4.39 -15.71 -48.30
CA ARG A 20 3.39 -15.65 -49.40
C ARG A 20 2.12 -14.91 -48.96
N ASP A 21 1.82 -13.80 -49.64
CA ASP A 21 0.54 -13.08 -49.55
C ASP A 21 -0.61 -13.88 -50.22
N ASN A 22 -1.85 -13.76 -49.72
CA ASN A 22 -3.07 -13.92 -50.55
C ASN A 22 -4.36 -13.39 -49.87
N ASP A 23 -5.37 -13.04 -50.69
CA ASP A 23 -6.46 -12.09 -50.37
C ASP A 23 -7.84 -12.57 -50.93
N VAL A 24 -9.05 -12.18 -50.49
CA VAL A 24 -9.42 -11.19 -49.44
C VAL A 24 -10.33 -11.72 -48.30
N PRO A 25 -11.69 -11.79 -48.35
CA PRO A 25 -12.47 -11.17 -47.26
C PRO A 25 -13.64 -11.99 -46.64
N SER A 26 -14.29 -11.33 -45.67
CA SER A 26 -15.72 -11.39 -45.27
C SER A 26 -16.13 -12.27 -44.07
N ASP A 27 -16.64 -11.56 -43.08
CA ASP A 27 -17.80 -11.85 -42.21
C ASP A 27 -17.91 -13.22 -41.50
N SER A 28 -17.76 -13.18 -40.18
CA SER A 28 -18.91 -13.42 -39.29
C SER A 28 -18.60 -12.94 -37.87
N GLU A 29 -19.50 -12.11 -37.33
CA GLU A 29 -19.52 -11.73 -35.91
C GLU A 29 -19.74 -12.97 -35.02
N ALA A 30 -19.02 -13.01 -33.89
CA ALA A 30 -19.36 -13.85 -32.75
C ALA A 30 -18.91 -13.09 -31.50
N ASP A 31 -19.88 -12.68 -30.69
CA ASP A 31 -19.65 -11.95 -29.46
C ASP A 31 -18.98 -12.87 -28.41
N ASP A 32 -17.79 -12.49 -27.96
CA ASP A 32 -17.25 -12.89 -26.67
C ASP A 32 -16.94 -11.61 -25.89
N ASP A 33 -18.02 -11.06 -25.30
CA ASP A 33 -18.02 -9.99 -24.31
C ASP A 33 -17.33 -10.50 -23.03
N TYR A 34 -16.00 -10.59 -23.07
CA TYR A 34 -15.18 -10.65 -21.87
C TYR A 34 -15.20 -9.28 -21.22
N GLY A 35 -16.30 -8.97 -20.54
CA GLY A 35 -16.32 -8.00 -19.47
C GLY A 35 -15.19 -8.34 -18.51
N TYR A 36 -14.13 -7.55 -18.58
CA TYR A 36 -13.25 -7.39 -17.45
C TYR A 36 -14.11 -6.72 -16.39
N ASP A 37 -14.54 -7.49 -15.40
CA ASP A 37 -14.72 -6.94 -14.05
C ASP A 37 -13.33 -6.39 -13.67
N GLU A 38 -13.09 -5.13 -14.02
CA GLU A 38 -12.21 -4.30 -13.22
C GLU A 38 -12.88 -4.26 -11.85
N ASP A 39 -12.26 -4.93 -10.87
CA ASP A 39 -12.52 -4.70 -9.46
C ASP A 39 -12.35 -3.19 -9.22
N GLN A 40 -13.44 -2.44 -9.35
CA GLN A 40 -13.48 -1.03 -9.00
C GLN A 40 -13.36 -1.02 -7.48
N GLU A 41 -12.14 -0.78 -7.00
CA GLU A 41 -11.87 -0.46 -5.60
C GLU A 41 -12.78 0.74 -5.28
N GLU A 42 -13.93 0.48 -4.64
CA GLU A 42 -14.86 1.53 -4.20
C GLU A 42 -14.23 2.23 -2.99
N GLU A 43 -13.22 3.06 -3.27
CA GLU A 43 -12.75 4.07 -2.35
C GLU A 43 -13.90 5.03 -2.05
N ASP A 44 -14.05 5.46 -0.79
CA ASP A 44 -14.92 6.60 -0.51
C ASP A 44 -14.45 7.82 -1.33
N SER A 45 -15.36 8.76 -1.64
CA SER A 45 -15.02 9.89 -2.52
C SER A 45 -13.83 10.77 -2.08
N ASN A 46 -13.33 10.61 -0.84
CA ASN A 46 -12.14 11.28 -0.32
C ASN A 46 -10.89 10.37 -0.20
N GLY A 47 -10.94 9.08 -0.55
CA GLY A 47 -9.82 8.12 -0.48
C GLY A 47 -9.26 7.90 0.94
N ILE A 48 -10.14 7.91 1.94
CA ILE A 48 -9.86 7.66 3.36
C ILE A 48 -9.99 6.15 3.65
N ILE A 49 -11.08 5.53 3.18
CA ILE A 49 -11.49 4.15 3.46
C ILE A 49 -11.57 3.36 2.14
N ASP A 50 -10.94 2.20 2.15
CA ASP A 50 -11.16 1.09 1.22
C ASP A 50 -12.40 0.33 1.72
N HIS A 51 -13.55 0.52 1.05
CA HIS A 51 -14.79 -0.15 1.43
C HIS A 51 -14.76 -1.65 1.18
N THR A 52 -13.94 -2.16 0.24
CA THR A 52 -13.80 -3.61 0.07
C THR A 52 -13.22 -4.26 1.33
N THR A 53 -12.20 -3.65 1.95
CA THR A 53 -11.64 -4.11 3.23
C THR A 53 -12.56 -3.78 4.42
N PHE A 54 -13.17 -2.59 4.45
CA PHE A 54 -13.97 -2.15 5.59
C PHE A 54 -15.34 -2.85 5.67
N ASP A 55 -15.99 -3.11 4.54
CA ASP A 55 -17.28 -3.81 4.53
C ASP A 55 -17.10 -5.30 4.89
N GLN A 56 -15.98 -5.93 4.52
CA GLN A 56 -15.59 -7.26 5.01
C GLN A 56 -15.39 -7.30 6.54
N LEU A 57 -14.99 -6.18 7.16
CA LEU A 57 -14.93 -6.06 8.62
C LEU A 57 -16.32 -5.93 9.24
N LEU A 58 -17.24 -5.21 8.57
CA LEU A 58 -18.64 -5.08 9.00
C LEU A 58 -19.42 -6.41 8.85
N GLU A 59 -19.09 -7.24 7.86
CA GLU A 59 -19.60 -8.61 7.73
C GLU A 59 -19.22 -9.54 8.90
N MET A 60 -18.29 -9.12 9.77
CA MET A 60 -17.92 -9.85 10.99
C MET A 60 -18.71 -9.44 12.24
N ASP A 61 -19.53 -8.38 12.17
CA ASP A 61 -20.48 -8.03 13.24
C ASP A 61 -21.67 -9.01 13.27
N ASP A 62 -22.29 -9.16 14.44
CA ASP A 62 -23.55 -9.92 14.57
C ASP A 62 -24.73 -9.10 13.99
N GLU A 63 -25.79 -9.76 13.50
CA GLU A 63 -26.93 -9.10 12.81
C GLU A 63 -27.67 -8.01 13.63
N GLU A 64 -27.44 -7.94 14.95
CA GLU A 64 -28.17 -7.08 15.88
C GLU A 64 -27.43 -5.78 16.26
N ASP A 65 -26.10 -5.68 16.09
CA ASP A 65 -25.33 -4.46 16.39
C ASP A 65 -24.00 -4.34 15.59
N ARG A 66 -23.15 -3.38 15.93
CA ARG A 66 -21.79 -3.19 15.34
C ARG A 66 -20.68 -3.25 16.40
N GLU A 67 -20.85 -4.03 17.48
CA GLU A 67 -19.94 -4.01 18.63
C GLU A 67 -18.51 -4.42 18.24
N PHE A 68 -18.33 -5.45 17.42
CA PHE A 68 -17.01 -5.96 17.07
C PHE A 68 -16.20 -4.95 16.24
N SER A 69 -16.74 -4.46 15.13
CA SER A 69 -16.08 -3.48 14.25
C SER A 69 -15.84 -2.15 14.95
N LYS A 70 -16.82 -1.64 15.74
CA LYS A 70 -16.69 -0.44 16.58
C LYS A 70 -15.59 -0.63 17.62
N SER A 71 -15.50 -1.80 18.28
CA SER A 71 -14.43 -2.08 19.23
C SER A 71 -13.04 -2.07 18.57
N LEU A 72 -12.90 -2.66 17.38
CA LEU A 72 -11.62 -2.73 16.67
C LEU A 72 -11.14 -1.35 16.22
N VAL A 73 -12.05 -0.51 15.71
CA VAL A 73 -11.77 0.87 15.31
C VAL A 73 -11.39 1.75 16.51
N PHE A 74 -12.08 1.63 17.63
CA PHE A 74 -11.74 2.42 18.83
C PHE A 74 -10.42 1.96 19.46
N ASN A 75 -10.13 0.66 19.49
CA ASN A 75 -8.82 0.12 19.88
C ASN A 75 -7.69 0.62 18.96
N TYR A 76 -7.95 0.76 17.66
CA TYR A 76 -7.00 1.35 16.73
C TYR A 76 -6.71 2.82 17.03
N PHE A 77 -7.70 3.63 17.41
CA PHE A 77 -7.46 5.02 17.80
C PHE A 77 -6.47 5.12 18.98
N GLU A 78 -6.65 4.31 20.02
CA GLU A 78 -5.73 4.27 21.16
C GLU A 78 -4.31 3.84 20.73
N GLN A 79 -4.21 2.80 19.91
CA GLN A 79 -2.94 2.31 19.37
C GLN A 79 -2.23 3.37 18.50
N ALA A 80 -2.97 4.10 17.67
CA ALA A 80 -2.44 5.12 16.79
C ALA A 80 -1.87 6.30 17.58
N GLU A 81 -2.60 6.82 18.57
CA GLU A 81 -2.10 7.90 19.44
C GLU A 81 -0.81 7.51 20.16
N GLN A 82 -0.78 6.34 20.82
CA GLN A 82 0.44 5.84 21.47
C GLN A 82 1.59 5.69 20.45
N THR A 83 1.31 5.16 19.27
CA THR A 83 2.32 4.98 18.23
C THR A 83 2.89 6.32 17.77
N PHE A 84 2.06 7.37 17.66
CA PHE A 84 2.56 8.70 17.33
C PHE A 84 3.43 9.31 18.44
N GLU A 85 3.11 9.10 19.72
CA GLU A 85 3.99 9.51 20.82
C GLU A 85 5.37 8.81 20.74
N GLU A 86 5.39 7.49 20.47
CA GLU A 86 6.63 6.74 20.25
C GLU A 86 7.40 7.21 19.00
N LEU A 87 6.69 7.63 17.94
CA LEU A 87 7.30 8.21 16.73
C LEU A 87 7.91 9.58 16.98
N GLU A 88 7.26 10.44 17.76
CA GLU A 88 7.80 11.74 18.16
C GLU A 88 9.05 11.59 19.04
N GLU A 89 9.04 10.64 19.99
CA GLU A 89 10.22 10.31 20.79
C GLU A 89 11.36 9.77 19.90
N ALA A 90 11.07 8.79 19.03
CA ALA A 90 12.06 8.24 18.10
C ALA A 90 12.64 9.30 17.16
N MET A 91 11.82 10.25 16.68
CA MET A 91 12.27 11.35 15.84
C MET A 91 13.17 12.34 16.61
N SER A 92 12.90 12.58 17.91
CA SER A 92 13.73 13.46 18.75
C SER A 92 15.18 12.96 18.89
N ARG A 93 15.37 11.63 18.87
CA ARG A 93 16.67 10.95 18.99
C ARG A 93 17.23 10.41 17.67
N LEU A 94 16.63 10.79 16.53
CA LEU A 94 16.96 10.28 15.17
C LEU A 94 17.01 8.74 15.10
N GLY A 95 16.08 8.08 15.82
CA GLY A 95 15.94 6.62 15.93
C GLY A 95 15.35 5.98 14.68
N PHE A 96 16.05 6.08 13.54
CA PHE A 96 15.59 5.58 12.23
C PHE A 96 15.08 4.13 12.23
N ALA A 97 15.69 3.22 13.00
CA ALA A 97 15.25 1.84 13.12
C ALA A 97 13.89 1.71 13.86
N ASP A 98 13.66 2.53 14.87
CA ASP A 98 12.39 2.57 15.60
C ASP A 98 11.29 3.22 14.77
N LEU A 99 11.59 4.31 14.06
CA LEU A 99 10.69 4.93 13.08
C LEU A 99 10.24 3.90 12.03
N SER A 100 11.17 3.08 11.53
CA SER A 100 10.89 1.98 10.59
C SER A 100 10.00 0.89 11.20
N ARG A 101 10.29 0.45 12.43
CA ARG A 101 9.51 -0.55 13.19
C ARG A 101 8.08 -0.07 13.46
N LEU A 102 7.93 1.19 13.90
CA LEU A 102 6.65 1.80 14.25
C LEU A 102 5.78 2.03 13.02
N GLY A 103 6.37 2.49 11.91
CA GLY A 103 5.70 2.55 10.62
C GLY A 103 5.19 1.18 10.17
N HIS A 104 6.02 0.12 10.27
CA HIS A 104 5.57 -1.23 9.94
C HIS A 104 4.43 -1.74 10.84
N PHE A 105 4.49 -1.47 12.15
CA PHE A 105 3.45 -1.84 13.11
C PHE A 105 2.10 -1.17 12.78
N LEU A 106 2.09 0.16 12.64
CA LEU A 106 0.88 0.92 12.34
C LEU A 106 0.35 0.66 10.92
N LYS A 107 1.22 0.31 9.96
CA LYS A 107 0.80 -0.16 8.62
C LYS A 107 -0.13 -1.37 8.73
N GLY A 108 0.21 -2.34 9.59
CA GLY A 108 -0.54 -3.59 9.73
C GLY A 108 -1.97 -3.37 10.23
N SER A 109 -2.13 -2.59 11.30
CA SER A 109 -3.46 -2.27 11.85
C SER A 109 -4.25 -1.30 10.98
N SER A 110 -3.59 -0.32 10.35
CA SER A 110 -4.25 0.57 9.37
C SER A 110 -4.78 -0.21 8.16
N ALA A 111 -4.03 -1.21 7.68
CA ALA A 111 -4.45 -2.06 6.57
C ALA A 111 -5.63 -2.98 6.95
N ALA A 112 -5.69 -3.49 8.18
CA ALA A 112 -6.80 -4.31 8.67
C ALA A 112 -8.14 -3.55 8.82
N LEU A 113 -8.11 -2.22 8.75
CA LEU A 113 -9.28 -1.33 8.82
C LEU A 113 -9.54 -0.58 7.50
N GLY A 114 -8.85 -0.92 6.41
CA GLY A 114 -9.03 -0.25 5.12
C GLY A 114 -8.52 1.20 5.06
N LEU A 115 -7.64 1.64 5.97
CA LEU A 115 -7.24 3.06 6.07
C LEU A 115 -6.15 3.42 5.04
N ILE A 116 -6.56 3.71 3.80
CA ILE A 116 -5.71 3.83 2.59
C ILE A 116 -4.52 4.77 2.81
N LYS A 117 -4.80 6.04 3.15
CA LYS A 117 -3.78 7.09 3.32
C LYS A 117 -2.77 6.74 4.41
N ILE A 118 -3.25 6.32 5.58
CA ILE A 118 -2.39 6.03 6.74
C ILE A 118 -1.52 4.80 6.45
N LYS A 119 -2.07 3.74 5.84
CA LYS A 119 -1.33 2.56 5.35
C LYS A 119 -0.19 2.96 4.40
N SER A 120 -0.47 3.83 3.43
CA SER A 120 0.52 4.34 2.46
C SER A 120 1.61 5.19 3.13
N SER A 121 1.23 6.12 4.01
CA SER A 121 2.20 6.92 4.77
C SER A 121 3.03 6.08 5.73
N CYS A 122 2.47 5.04 6.36
CA CYS A 122 3.22 4.09 7.20
C CYS A 122 4.28 3.29 6.41
N GLU A 123 3.98 2.91 5.16
CA GLU A 123 4.94 2.29 4.25
C GLU A 123 6.10 3.23 3.89
N ARG A 124 5.79 4.48 3.54
CA ARG A 124 6.80 5.51 3.30
C ARG A 124 7.68 5.76 4.53
N LEU A 125 7.09 5.78 5.73
CA LEU A 125 7.82 5.90 6.99
C LEU A 125 8.76 4.71 7.23
N GLN A 126 8.31 3.49 6.92
CA GLN A 126 9.15 2.29 6.95
C GLN A 126 10.34 2.41 5.99
N HIS A 127 10.14 2.95 4.78
CA HIS A 127 11.21 3.13 3.80
C HIS A 127 12.20 4.23 4.22
N TYR A 128 11.72 5.41 4.60
CA TYR A 128 12.57 6.51 5.07
C TYR A 128 13.35 6.13 6.34
N GLY A 129 12.74 5.40 7.28
CA GLY A 129 13.42 4.84 8.47
C GLY A 129 14.52 3.82 8.13
N ASN A 130 14.41 3.15 6.98
CA ASN A 130 15.48 2.30 6.43
C ASN A 130 16.53 3.08 5.61
N ARG A 131 16.43 4.42 5.53
CA ARG A 131 17.23 5.32 4.68
C ARG A 131 17.07 4.99 3.19
N LYS A 132 15.83 4.80 2.77
CA LYS A 132 15.44 4.68 1.37
C LYS A 132 14.37 5.71 1.01
N GLU A 133 14.25 6.06 -0.26
CA GLU A 133 13.14 6.83 -0.80
C GLU A 133 11.81 6.07 -0.70
N ALA A 134 10.72 6.75 -1.07
CA ALA A 134 9.37 6.18 -1.16
C ALA A 134 9.24 4.96 -2.09
N ASP A 135 10.23 4.71 -2.96
CA ASP A 135 10.29 3.51 -3.82
C ASP A 135 10.76 2.24 -3.09
N GLY A 136 11.25 2.35 -1.85
CA GLY A 136 11.78 1.22 -1.08
C GLY A 136 13.08 0.62 -1.63
N VAL A 137 13.73 1.29 -2.59
CA VAL A 137 14.93 0.81 -3.31
C VAL A 137 16.07 1.84 -3.29
N THR A 138 15.79 3.10 -3.65
CA THR A 138 16.80 4.15 -3.78
C THR A 138 17.30 4.61 -2.42
N SER A 139 18.60 4.46 -2.14
CA SER A 139 19.21 4.86 -0.87
C SER A 139 19.31 6.38 -0.72
N ILE A 140 19.06 6.89 0.49
CA ILE A 140 19.17 8.32 0.85
C ILE A 140 20.07 8.54 2.07
N THR A 141 20.53 9.78 2.26
CA THR A 141 21.29 10.17 3.46
C THR A 141 20.39 10.30 4.68
N ASN A 142 20.98 10.24 5.89
CA ASN A 142 20.26 10.51 7.14
C ASN A 142 19.56 11.89 7.15
N LYS A 143 20.13 12.89 6.46
CA LYS A 143 19.59 14.25 6.44
C LYS A 143 18.34 14.37 5.55
N GLU A 144 18.35 13.68 4.41
CA GLU A 144 17.17 13.57 3.54
C GLU A 144 16.08 12.76 4.24
N ALA A 145 16.43 11.61 4.84
CA ALA A 145 15.50 10.79 5.61
C ALA A 145 14.87 11.58 6.78
N GLU A 146 15.65 12.35 7.55
CA GLU A 146 15.12 13.21 8.61
C GLU A 146 14.11 14.23 8.07
N LEU A 147 14.42 14.93 6.98
CA LEU A 147 13.55 15.95 6.41
C LEU A 147 12.24 15.35 5.89
N LEU A 148 12.33 14.21 5.20
CA LEU A 148 11.17 13.49 4.66
C LEU A 148 10.28 12.94 5.78
N ILE A 149 10.86 12.34 6.83
CA ILE A 149 10.09 11.82 7.98
C ILE A 149 9.40 12.96 8.73
N ARG A 150 10.07 14.10 8.97
CA ARG A 150 9.45 15.25 9.64
C ARG A 150 8.23 15.78 8.89
N ALA A 151 8.30 15.86 7.57
CA ALA A 151 7.15 16.24 6.74
C ALA A 151 6.05 15.16 6.77
N LEU A 152 6.45 13.89 6.72
CA LEU A 152 5.53 12.75 6.72
C LEU A 152 4.76 12.60 8.04
N LEU A 153 5.39 12.81 9.20
CA LEU A 153 4.70 12.71 10.49
C LEU A 153 3.58 13.75 10.64
N ILE A 154 3.76 14.96 10.10
CA ILE A 154 2.71 15.99 10.04
C ILE A 154 1.56 15.53 9.13
N GLN A 155 1.89 14.95 7.98
CA GLN A 155 0.90 14.41 7.05
C GLN A 155 0.12 13.24 7.67
N MET A 156 0.79 12.29 8.32
CA MET A 156 0.17 11.15 9.01
C MET A 156 -0.78 11.58 10.13
N ARG A 157 -0.43 12.61 10.91
CA ARG A 157 -1.33 13.18 11.93
C ARG A 157 -2.60 13.75 11.30
N LYS A 158 -2.49 14.42 10.15
CA LYS A 158 -3.65 14.96 9.40
C LYS A 158 -4.54 13.85 8.83
N GLU A 159 -3.93 12.83 8.20
CA GLU A 159 -4.63 11.65 7.65
C GLU A 159 -5.33 10.84 8.75
N TYR A 160 -4.72 10.75 9.93
CA TYR A 160 -5.31 10.11 11.10
C TYR A 160 -6.53 10.87 11.63
N GLU A 161 -6.47 12.19 11.79
CA GLU A 161 -7.65 12.95 12.23
C GLU A 161 -8.78 12.92 11.19
N GLU A 162 -8.47 12.95 9.88
CA GLU A 162 -9.46 12.75 8.80
C GLU A 162 -10.18 11.39 8.92
N ALA A 163 -9.43 10.30 9.09
CA ALA A 163 -10.02 8.96 9.25
C ALA A 163 -10.79 8.81 10.57
N LYS A 164 -10.29 9.39 11.65
CA LYS A 164 -10.90 9.37 12.99
C LYS A 164 -12.20 10.17 13.05
N GLU A 165 -12.30 11.28 12.31
CA GLU A 165 -13.54 12.04 12.16
C GLU A 165 -14.58 11.23 11.37
N TYR A 166 -14.21 10.76 10.16
CA TYR A 166 -15.06 9.90 9.32
C TYR A 166 -15.63 8.69 10.09
N LEU A 167 -14.76 7.90 10.73
CA LEU A 167 -15.17 6.68 11.42
C LEU A 167 -16.01 6.99 12.66
N LYS A 168 -15.74 8.09 13.38
CA LYS A 168 -16.58 8.50 14.50
C LYS A 168 -17.97 8.93 14.07
N ASP A 169 -18.12 9.51 12.88
CA ASP A 169 -19.44 9.87 12.35
C ASP A 169 -20.18 8.61 11.87
N PHE A 170 -19.51 7.72 11.13
CA PHE A 170 -20.04 6.41 10.73
C PHE A 170 -20.62 5.58 11.90
N TYR A 171 -19.94 5.58 13.06
CA TYR A 171 -20.42 4.86 14.26
C TYR A 171 -21.36 5.66 15.18
N LYS A 172 -21.67 6.93 14.88
CA LYS A 172 -22.79 7.67 15.51
C LYS A 172 -24.08 7.44 14.74
N ASP A 173 -24.02 7.45 13.41
CA ASP A 173 -25.17 7.28 12.52
C ASP A 173 -25.77 5.85 12.59
N GLY A 174 -25.08 4.92 13.26
CA GLY A 174 -25.56 3.57 13.58
C GLY A 174 -26.06 3.37 15.02
N ASP A 175 -26.19 4.43 15.83
CA ASP A 175 -26.73 4.37 17.21
C ASP A 175 -28.22 4.85 17.28
N GLU A 176 -28.94 4.96 16.15
CA GLU A 176 -30.40 5.25 16.04
C GLU A 176 -31.28 4.04 15.66
#